data_AF-A0A661ASU9-F1
#
_entry.id   AF-A0A661ASU9-F1
#
_cell.length_a   1.000
_cell.length_b   1.000
_cell.length_c   1.000
_cell.angle_alpha   90.00
_cell.angle_beta   90.00
_cell.angle_gamma   90.00
#
_symmetry.space_group_name_H-M   'P 1'
#
loop_
_entity.id
_entity.type
_entity.pdbx_description
1 polymer ?
#
loop_
_entity_poly.entity_id
_entity_poly.type
_entity_poly.pdbx_seq_one_letter_code
_entity_poly.pdbx_strand_id
1 'polypeptide(L)'
;MNRFSIILSFLILFSIVAGKPFSGALSFDFPEPPSIEDAFIDEYLLIGPDADTFYVDTDFVWDGTIYVYGAGVLIVDGAYFSVAGQLAIADSGSAIFKNGATLHFDQFFVGQYSLWLFNYGYFEATDATIDANGTMHFAEMHDFSTYIVRRTYFPDWTFRRVYEHSTLVLEDIGHIGDLLVDDSCEIHFLRCDTLMPWFEAPDGSVIDIQFPEVDSVAHFEFSDDIDGIDGIGYRVVVDSCRQCWWSLETFTGCSVVVRNSEIHGSCVRFRGDDTISVSGIFNYEFHSDLIVPVPDRHLEYVNTYVWWWNWYPLDNTVFFIDSCWFGEMIGKNSSTTYATRCTHDGATITLAAKDSAFLSFEAGSSLA
;
A
#
# COMPACT_ATOMS: atom_id res chain seq x y z
N MET A 1 30.66 5.02 10.74
CA MET A 1 29.52 4.88 9.81
C MET A 1 28.27 4.98 10.65
N ASN A 2 27.63 6.15 10.64
CA ASN A 2 26.46 6.43 11.46
C ASN A 2 25.26 5.74 10.84
N ARG A 3 24.67 4.78 11.57
CA ARG A 3 23.37 4.20 11.24
C ARG A 3 22.30 5.18 11.68
N PHE A 4 21.57 5.76 10.74
CA PHE A 4 20.27 6.36 11.03
C PHE A 4 19.29 5.21 11.25
N SER A 5 18.85 5.02 12.49
CA SER A 5 17.73 4.17 12.84
C SER A 5 16.56 5.11 13.06
N ILE A 6 15.64 5.22 12.10
CA ILE A 6 14.34 5.84 12.33
C ILE A 6 13.46 4.73 12.89
N ILE A 7 13.32 4.69 14.22
CA ILE A 7 12.37 3.82 14.91
C ILE A 7 11.07 4.62 15.01
N LEU A 8 10.07 4.24 14.22
CA LEU A 8 8.70 4.76 14.29
C LEU A 8 7.80 3.58 14.66
N SER A 9 7.49 3.44 15.94
CA SER A 9 6.59 2.41 16.44
C SER A 9 5.23 3.05 16.70
N PHE A 10 4.23 2.72 15.87
CA PHE A 10 2.86 3.22 16.02
C PHE A 10 1.88 2.07 16.23
N LEU A 11 1.10 2.17 17.31
CA LEU A 11 0.00 1.28 17.64
C LEU A 11 -1.24 1.76 16.88
N ILE A 12 -1.76 0.96 15.95
CA ILE A 12 -2.96 1.28 15.17
C ILE A 12 -4.13 0.44 15.70
N LEU A 13 -5.21 1.10 16.13
CA LEU A 13 -6.49 0.47 16.49
C LEU A 13 -7.57 0.96 15.52
N PHE A 14 -8.24 0.05 14.81
CA PHE A 14 -9.47 0.34 14.06
C PHE A 14 -10.53 -0.71 14.40
N SER A 15 -11.78 -0.27 14.57
CA SER A 15 -12.94 -1.10 14.90
C SER A 15 -14.08 -0.77 13.94
N ILE A 16 -14.57 -1.73 13.14
CA ILE A 16 -15.88 -1.64 12.44
C ILE A 16 -16.56 -3.04 12.41
N VAL A 17 -17.89 -2.98 12.42
CA VAL A 17 -18.93 -3.99 12.71
C VAL A 17 -19.18 -4.98 11.56
N ALA A 18 -19.57 -6.21 11.91
CA ALA A 18 -19.69 -7.38 11.05
C ALA A 18 -20.88 -7.42 10.05
N GLY A 19 -20.62 -7.95 8.85
CA GLY A 19 -21.36 -9.10 8.30
C GLY A 19 -21.86 -9.01 6.85
N LYS A 20 -21.12 -9.63 5.89
CA LYS A 20 -21.62 -10.32 4.67
C LYS A 20 -20.45 -11.06 3.96
N PRO A 21 -20.72 -12.13 3.18
CA PRO A 21 -19.66 -12.92 2.53
C PRO A 21 -19.28 -12.30 1.18
N PHE A 22 -17.99 -12.12 0.90
CA PHE A 22 -17.50 -11.54 -0.36
C PHE A 22 -16.43 -12.42 -1.03
N SER A 23 -16.55 -12.52 -2.35
CA SER A 23 -15.57 -13.09 -3.26
C SER A 23 -14.44 -12.09 -3.50
N GLY A 24 -13.21 -12.48 -3.17
CA GLY A 24 -12.01 -12.10 -3.94
C GLY A 24 -11.68 -10.62 -4.07
N ALA A 25 -11.59 -9.88 -2.96
CA ALA A 25 -10.76 -8.69 -2.75
C ALA A 25 -10.86 -8.40 -1.25
N LEU A 26 -9.83 -7.85 -0.62
CA LEU A 26 -9.98 -7.34 0.74
C LEU A 26 -10.84 -6.07 0.68
N SER A 27 -12.16 -6.23 0.67
CA SER A 27 -13.08 -5.11 0.86
C SER A 27 -12.90 -4.63 2.30
N PHE A 28 -12.18 -3.52 2.47
CA PHE A 28 -12.45 -2.68 3.63
C PHE A 28 -13.88 -2.17 3.45
N ASP A 29 -14.76 -2.42 4.43
CA ASP A 29 -16.09 -1.79 4.47
C ASP A 29 -15.86 -0.28 4.69
N PHE A 30 -15.69 0.45 3.60
CA PHE A 30 -15.77 1.90 3.61
C PHE A 30 -17.23 2.27 3.88
N PRO A 31 -17.49 3.27 4.74
CA PRO A 31 -18.84 3.81 4.81
C PRO A 31 -19.25 4.23 3.39
N GLU A 32 -20.38 3.73 2.91
CA GLU A 32 -20.97 4.21 1.66
C GLU A 32 -21.05 5.74 1.73
N PRO A 33 -20.70 6.47 0.65
CA PRO A 33 -20.82 7.91 0.64
C PRO A 33 -22.24 8.29 1.08
N PRO A 34 -22.39 9.24 2.02
CA PRO A 34 -23.69 9.61 2.54
C PRO A 34 -24.62 9.98 1.38
N SER A 35 -25.90 9.64 1.52
CA SER A 35 -26.88 9.92 0.47
C SER A 35 -26.97 11.43 0.23
N ILE A 36 -27.34 11.86 -0.99
CA ILE A 36 -27.45 13.29 -1.37
C ILE A 36 -28.40 14.08 -0.44
N GLU A 37 -29.29 13.41 0.30
CA GLU A 37 -30.18 14.05 1.28
C GLU A 37 -29.48 14.39 2.61
N ASP A 38 -28.27 13.87 2.85
CA ASP A 38 -27.42 14.11 4.03
C ASP A 38 -26.32 15.18 3.77
N ALA A 39 -26.40 15.86 2.63
CA ALA A 39 -25.36 16.71 2.03
C ALA A 39 -24.95 17.99 2.78
N PHE A 40 -25.55 18.26 3.94
CA PHE A 40 -25.10 19.31 4.87
C PHE A 40 -25.26 18.80 6.31
N ILE A 41 -24.45 17.82 6.69
CA ILE A 41 -24.02 17.65 8.07
C ILE A 41 -22.73 18.48 8.20
N ASP A 42 -22.56 19.23 9.30
CA ASP A 42 -21.54 20.27 9.54
C ASP A 42 -20.06 19.86 9.33
N GLU A 43 -19.77 18.66 8.81
CA GLU A 43 -18.45 18.03 8.68
C GLU A 43 -18.08 17.65 7.21
N TYR A 44 -18.92 17.98 6.21
CA TYR A 44 -18.68 17.64 4.80
C TYR A 44 -18.69 18.85 3.85
N LEU A 45 -17.71 18.93 2.94
CA LEU A 45 -17.73 19.82 1.78
C LEU A 45 -17.99 19.01 0.52
N LEU A 46 -19.08 19.33 -0.17
CA LEU A 46 -19.49 18.64 -1.40
C LEU A 46 -19.26 19.53 -2.62
N ILE A 47 -18.58 18.99 -3.63
CA ILE A 47 -18.29 19.65 -4.90
C ILE A 47 -18.82 18.73 -6.01
N GLY A 48 -20.00 19.05 -6.56
CA GLY A 48 -20.78 18.18 -7.44
C GLY A 48 -22.24 18.04 -6.98
N PRO A 49 -23.08 17.24 -7.69
CA PRO A 49 -22.75 16.36 -8.80
C PRO A 49 -22.77 17.05 -10.17
N ASP A 50 -23.39 18.24 -10.27
CA ASP A 50 -23.38 19.03 -11.49
C ASP A 50 -21.99 19.66 -11.71
N ALA A 51 -21.77 20.23 -12.89
CA ALA A 51 -20.52 20.93 -13.21
C ALA A 51 -20.35 22.18 -12.34
N ASP A 52 -19.75 21.98 -11.18
CA ASP A 52 -19.34 23.02 -10.23
C ASP A 52 -17.82 23.01 -10.08
N THR A 53 -17.23 24.18 -9.91
CA THR A 53 -15.78 24.31 -9.70
C THR A 53 -15.52 25.06 -8.42
N PHE A 54 -14.98 24.35 -7.43
CA PHE A 54 -14.44 24.97 -6.24
C PHE A 54 -12.99 25.34 -6.47
N TYR A 55 -12.73 26.63 -6.65
CA TYR A 55 -11.42 27.17 -6.99
C TYR A 55 -10.81 27.87 -5.78
N VAL A 56 -9.59 27.47 -5.41
CA VAL A 56 -8.84 27.98 -4.27
C VAL A 56 -7.51 28.57 -4.74
N ASP A 57 -7.35 29.88 -4.65
CA ASP A 57 -6.13 30.65 -4.98
C ASP A 57 -5.57 31.45 -3.80
N THR A 58 -6.14 31.24 -2.61
CA THR A 58 -5.64 31.73 -1.33
C THR A 58 -5.73 30.61 -0.30
N ASP A 59 -4.92 30.69 0.76
CA ASP A 59 -4.90 29.66 1.80
C ASP A 59 -6.31 29.29 2.30
N PHE A 60 -6.58 27.99 2.38
CA PHE A 60 -7.87 27.44 2.76
C PHE A 60 -7.67 26.29 3.75
N VAL A 61 -8.52 26.25 4.77
CA VAL A 61 -8.51 25.21 5.80
C VAL A 61 -9.92 24.66 5.92
N TRP A 62 -10.04 23.34 5.88
CA TRP A 62 -11.30 22.63 6.07
C TRP A 62 -11.15 21.59 7.18
N ASP A 63 -12.03 21.68 8.19
CA ASP A 63 -12.12 20.71 9.27
C ASP A 63 -13.28 19.76 8.97
N GLY A 64 -12.97 18.69 8.23
CA GLY A 64 -13.97 17.75 7.75
C GLY A 64 -13.56 17.03 6.48
N THR A 65 -14.43 16.17 5.99
CA THR A 65 -14.20 15.41 4.75
C THR A 65 -14.69 16.19 3.53
N ILE A 66 -13.99 16.04 2.42
CA ILE A 66 -14.32 16.68 1.14
C ILE A 66 -14.68 15.59 0.13
N TYR A 67 -15.82 15.73 -0.54
CA TYR A 67 -16.21 14.89 -1.66
C TYR A 67 -16.24 15.71 -2.95
N VAL A 68 -15.47 15.28 -3.94
CA VAL A 68 -15.52 15.80 -5.32
C VAL A 68 -16.12 14.71 -6.19
N TYR A 69 -17.32 14.92 -6.75
CA TYR A 69 -18.08 13.85 -7.39
C TYR A 69 -18.91 14.35 -8.57
N GLY A 70 -19.45 13.42 -9.36
CA GLY A 70 -20.17 13.76 -10.60
C GLY A 70 -19.27 14.55 -11.55
N ALA A 71 -19.69 15.74 -11.96
CA ALA A 71 -18.90 16.66 -12.78
C ALA A 71 -18.20 17.78 -11.96
N GLY A 72 -18.12 17.62 -10.63
CA GLY A 72 -17.48 18.57 -9.73
C GLY A 72 -15.95 18.61 -9.92
N VAL A 73 -15.38 19.81 -9.75
CA VAL A 73 -13.93 20.04 -9.89
C VAL A 73 -13.41 20.86 -8.71
N LEU A 74 -12.43 20.33 -7.98
CA LEU A 74 -11.60 21.06 -7.03
C LEU A 74 -10.32 21.53 -7.74
N ILE A 75 -10.01 22.82 -7.69
CA ILE A 75 -8.73 23.36 -8.19
C ILE A 75 -8.06 24.15 -7.08
N VAL A 76 -6.82 23.80 -6.76
CA VAL A 76 -5.94 24.56 -5.87
C VAL A 76 -4.75 25.07 -6.68
N ASP A 77 -4.60 26.38 -6.77
CA ASP A 77 -3.63 27.05 -7.63
C ASP A 77 -2.73 27.99 -6.80
N GLY A 78 -1.50 27.54 -6.51
CA GLY A 78 -0.52 28.32 -5.77
C GLY A 78 -0.91 28.67 -4.33
N ALA A 79 -1.82 27.89 -3.73
CA ALA A 79 -2.35 28.11 -2.38
C ALA A 79 -2.03 26.95 -1.43
N TYR A 80 -2.04 27.24 -0.12
CA TYR A 80 -2.00 26.20 0.91
C TYR A 80 -3.41 25.71 1.23
N PHE A 81 -3.68 24.43 1.01
CA PHE A 81 -4.97 23.78 1.24
C PHE A 81 -4.82 22.71 2.32
N SER A 82 -5.32 23.00 3.51
CA SER A 82 -5.29 22.09 4.65
C SER A 82 -6.64 21.42 4.86
N VAL A 83 -6.63 20.10 5.07
CA VAL A 83 -7.81 19.29 5.34
C VAL A 83 -7.58 18.41 6.57
N ALA A 84 -8.44 18.54 7.58
CA ALA A 84 -8.50 17.64 8.73
C ALA A 84 -9.59 16.57 8.51
N GLY A 85 -9.50 15.84 7.40
CA GLY A 85 -10.47 14.84 6.98
C GLY A 85 -10.08 14.15 5.69
N GLN A 86 -10.95 13.26 5.18
CA GLN A 86 -10.69 12.56 3.92
C GLN A 86 -10.85 13.52 2.73
N LEU A 87 -10.12 13.25 1.65
CA LEU A 87 -10.42 13.81 0.34
C LEU A 87 -10.87 12.65 -0.57
N ALA A 88 -12.16 12.56 -0.84
CA ALA A 88 -12.72 11.53 -1.69
C ALA A 88 -13.11 12.10 -3.06
N ILE A 89 -12.72 11.43 -4.12
CA ILE A 89 -12.98 11.81 -5.51
C ILE A 89 -13.67 10.63 -6.19
N ALA A 90 -14.92 10.80 -6.60
CA ALA A 90 -15.74 9.70 -7.10
C ALA A 90 -16.44 10.07 -8.41
N ASP A 91 -17.05 9.07 -9.04
CA ASP A 91 -17.69 9.18 -10.36
C ASP A 91 -16.74 9.80 -11.39
N SER A 92 -17.01 10.99 -11.90
CA SER A 92 -16.13 11.71 -12.83
C SER A 92 -15.55 12.99 -12.20
N GLY A 93 -15.58 13.09 -10.86
CA GLY A 93 -15.06 14.22 -10.11
C GLY A 93 -13.55 14.38 -10.31
N SER A 94 -13.04 15.60 -10.16
CA SER A 94 -11.63 15.89 -10.38
C SER A 94 -11.03 16.83 -9.35
N ALA A 95 -9.86 16.50 -8.78
CA ALA A 95 -9.08 17.42 -7.96
C ALA A 95 -7.72 17.72 -8.59
N ILE A 96 -7.39 19.01 -8.73
CA ILE A 96 -6.19 19.48 -9.44
C ILE A 96 -5.41 20.45 -8.55
N PHE A 97 -4.18 20.10 -8.20
CA PHE A 97 -3.25 20.91 -7.43
C PHE A 97 -2.08 21.35 -8.32
N LYS A 98 -1.82 22.66 -8.41
CA LYS A 98 -0.82 23.19 -9.35
C LYS A 98 -0.13 24.47 -8.90
N ASN A 99 0.92 24.84 -9.63
CA ASN A 99 1.64 26.12 -9.52
C ASN A 99 2.16 26.43 -8.11
N GLY A 100 2.71 25.42 -7.42
CA GLY A 100 3.21 25.55 -6.05
C GLY A 100 2.15 25.36 -4.98
N ALA A 101 0.98 24.81 -5.31
CA ALA A 101 -0.04 24.46 -4.33
C ALA A 101 0.48 23.42 -3.32
N THR A 102 -0.05 23.49 -2.10
CA THR A 102 0.19 22.49 -1.05
C THR A 102 -1.12 21.84 -0.65
N LEU A 103 -1.19 20.51 -0.71
CA LEU A 103 -2.23 19.71 -0.05
C LEU A 103 -1.67 19.20 1.27
N HIS A 104 -2.22 19.69 2.36
CA HIS A 104 -1.81 19.32 3.71
C HIS A 104 -2.92 18.53 4.40
N PHE A 105 -2.63 17.30 4.79
CA PHE A 105 -3.51 16.53 5.67
C PHE A 105 -3.14 16.82 7.14
N ASP A 106 -4.03 17.51 7.85
CA ASP A 106 -3.85 17.84 9.27
C ASP A 106 -4.16 16.63 10.15
N GLN A 107 -3.31 15.60 10.06
CA GLN A 107 -3.43 14.36 10.81
C GLN A 107 -2.40 14.25 11.93
N PHE A 108 -2.73 13.43 12.94
CA PHE A 108 -1.91 13.19 14.14
C PHE A 108 -1.28 11.80 14.17
N PHE A 109 -1.83 10.85 13.42
CA PHE A 109 -1.32 9.48 13.35
C PHE A 109 -1.42 8.91 11.93
N VAL A 110 -0.59 7.89 11.68
CA VAL A 110 -0.51 7.16 10.41
C VAL A 110 -1.88 6.66 9.99
N GLY A 111 -2.32 7.05 8.78
CA GLY A 111 -3.58 6.58 8.19
C GLY A 111 -4.84 7.15 8.83
N GLN A 112 -4.75 8.27 9.56
CA GLN A 112 -5.95 8.96 10.05
C GLN A 112 -6.82 9.47 8.89
N TYR A 113 -6.18 10.12 7.91
CA TYR A 113 -6.82 10.63 6.71
C TYR A 113 -6.13 10.11 5.46
N SER A 114 -6.83 10.17 4.34
CA SER A 114 -6.44 9.57 3.08
C SER A 114 -7.11 10.31 1.93
N LEU A 115 -6.46 10.19 0.78
CA LEU A 115 -7.06 10.50 -0.51
C LEU A 115 -7.68 9.22 -1.08
N TRP A 116 -8.96 9.25 -1.42
CA TRP A 116 -9.65 8.13 -2.05
C TRP A 116 -10.13 8.49 -3.45
N LEU A 117 -9.88 7.61 -4.41
CA LEU A 117 -10.41 7.72 -5.76
C LEU A 117 -11.25 6.49 -6.07
N PHE A 118 -12.46 6.72 -6.57
CA PHE A 118 -13.44 5.68 -6.95
C PHE A 118 -14.00 5.96 -8.35
N ASN A 119 -14.58 4.94 -9.00
CA ASN A 119 -15.15 5.01 -10.34
C ASN A 119 -14.15 5.61 -11.36
N TYR A 120 -14.42 6.79 -11.93
CA TYR A 120 -13.53 7.51 -12.86
C TYR A 120 -12.91 8.76 -12.20
N GLY A 121 -12.78 8.77 -10.87
CA GLY A 121 -12.22 9.88 -10.13
C GLY A 121 -10.82 10.23 -10.62
N TYR A 122 -10.54 11.53 -10.76
CA TYR A 122 -9.28 12.04 -11.30
C TYR A 122 -8.57 12.92 -10.27
N PHE A 123 -7.33 12.57 -9.91
CA PHE A 123 -6.46 13.40 -9.10
C PHE A 123 -5.22 13.78 -9.90
N GLU A 124 -4.91 15.07 -9.93
CA GLU A 124 -3.65 15.58 -10.46
C GLU A 124 -2.96 16.52 -9.49
N ALA A 125 -1.66 16.31 -9.27
CA ALA A 125 -0.80 17.28 -8.58
C ALA A 125 0.48 17.51 -9.37
N THR A 126 0.66 18.73 -9.88
CA THR A 126 1.81 19.10 -10.72
C THR A 126 2.51 20.33 -10.13
N ASP A 127 3.82 20.25 -9.89
CA ASP A 127 4.60 21.31 -9.23
C ASP A 127 3.98 21.69 -7.87
N ALA A 128 3.73 20.69 -7.02
CA ALA A 128 2.99 20.85 -5.76
C ALA A 128 3.74 20.25 -4.56
N THR A 129 3.17 20.39 -3.36
CA THR A 129 3.58 19.64 -2.16
C THR A 129 2.37 18.87 -1.63
N ILE A 130 2.58 17.62 -1.20
CA ILE A 130 1.57 16.84 -0.48
C ILE A 130 2.21 16.33 0.80
N ASP A 131 1.67 16.71 1.94
CA ASP A 131 2.21 16.35 3.24
C ASP A 131 1.12 15.96 4.25
N ALA A 132 1.53 15.28 5.32
CA ALA A 132 0.67 14.72 6.34
C ALA A 132 1.29 14.89 7.73
N ASN A 133 1.77 16.11 8.04
CA ASN A 133 2.21 16.50 9.38
C ASN A 133 3.38 15.65 9.95
N GLY A 134 4.29 15.17 9.11
CA GLY A 134 5.38 14.29 9.59
C GLY A 134 4.96 12.82 9.74
N THR A 135 3.73 12.48 9.34
CA THR A 135 3.19 11.12 9.39
C THR A 135 2.95 10.60 7.98
N MET A 136 2.71 9.30 7.83
CA MET A 136 2.54 8.69 6.52
C MET A 136 1.23 9.15 5.84
N HIS A 137 1.34 9.63 4.60
CA HIS A 137 0.19 9.97 3.75
C HIS A 137 -0.33 8.74 2.99
N PHE A 138 -1.64 8.55 2.96
CA PHE A 138 -2.29 7.44 2.28
C PHE A 138 -3.09 7.90 1.05
N ALA A 139 -2.99 7.13 -0.04
CA ALA A 139 -3.93 7.25 -1.15
C ALA A 139 -4.43 5.86 -1.58
N GLU A 140 -5.71 5.77 -1.91
CA GLU A 140 -6.32 4.54 -2.41
C GLU A 140 -7.06 4.82 -3.72
N MET A 141 -6.86 3.95 -4.70
CA MET A 141 -7.39 4.07 -6.06
C MET A 141 -8.15 2.80 -6.39
N HIS A 142 -9.40 2.96 -6.80
CA HIS A 142 -10.32 1.89 -7.17
C HIS A 142 -10.95 2.15 -8.55
N ASP A 143 -11.59 1.13 -9.08
CA ASP A 143 -12.32 1.05 -10.34
C ASP A 143 -11.46 1.48 -11.55
N PHE A 144 -11.80 2.61 -12.19
CA PHE A 144 -11.14 3.18 -13.37
C PHE A 144 -10.49 4.53 -13.04
N SER A 145 -10.12 4.74 -11.77
CA SER A 145 -9.63 6.03 -11.31
C SER A 145 -8.24 6.35 -11.85
N THR A 146 -7.87 7.63 -11.83
CA THR A 146 -6.57 8.10 -12.35
C THR A 146 -5.90 9.03 -11.36
N TYR A 147 -4.67 8.68 -10.97
CA TYR A 147 -3.82 9.46 -10.08
C TYR A 147 -2.52 9.85 -10.78
N ILE A 148 -2.35 11.14 -11.03
CA ILE A 148 -1.19 11.67 -11.75
C ILE A 148 -0.47 12.69 -10.89
N VAL A 149 0.81 12.46 -10.63
CA VAL A 149 1.63 13.38 -9.83
C VAL A 149 2.97 13.63 -10.50
N ARG A 150 3.29 14.91 -10.70
CA ARG A 150 4.50 15.33 -11.43
C ARG A 150 5.24 16.44 -10.69
N ARG A 151 6.55 16.28 -10.49
CA ARG A 151 7.40 17.29 -9.82
C ARG A 151 6.79 17.77 -8.49
N THR A 152 6.22 16.83 -7.74
CA THR A 152 5.60 17.08 -6.44
C THR A 152 6.52 16.61 -5.33
N TYR A 153 6.61 17.41 -4.28
CA TYR A 153 7.39 17.08 -3.09
C TYR A 153 6.51 16.37 -2.06
N PHE A 154 6.98 15.20 -1.60
CA PHE A 154 6.43 14.48 -0.45
C PHE A 154 7.47 14.54 0.68
N PRO A 155 7.29 15.39 1.71
CA PRO A 155 8.21 15.44 2.84
C PRO A 155 8.10 14.21 3.74
N ASP A 156 6.95 13.53 3.68
CA ASP A 156 6.62 12.38 4.51
C ASP A 156 6.62 11.09 3.71
N TRP A 157 6.76 9.95 4.39
CA TRP A 157 6.56 8.64 3.75
C TRP A 157 5.13 8.57 3.22
N THR A 158 4.94 7.89 2.08
CA THR A 158 3.59 7.73 1.55
C THR A 158 3.31 6.27 1.24
N PHE A 159 2.05 5.86 1.35
CA PHE A 159 1.57 4.53 1.04
C PHE A 159 0.41 4.63 0.08
N ARG A 160 0.49 3.92 -1.05
CA ARG A 160 -0.58 3.92 -2.06
C ARG A 160 -1.12 2.52 -2.27
N ARG A 161 -2.43 2.41 -2.41
CA ARG A 161 -3.08 1.19 -2.91
C ARG A 161 -3.69 1.47 -4.26
N VAL A 162 -3.38 0.61 -5.21
CA VAL A 162 -3.85 0.73 -6.59
C VAL A 162 -4.55 -0.57 -6.94
N TYR A 163 -5.86 -0.50 -7.12
CA TYR A 163 -6.74 -1.64 -7.36
C TYR A 163 -7.45 -1.55 -8.71
N GLU A 164 -7.91 -2.70 -9.19
CA GLU A 164 -8.82 -2.86 -10.32
C GLU A 164 -8.22 -2.28 -11.61
N HIS A 165 -8.89 -1.36 -12.30
CA HIS A 165 -8.42 -0.76 -13.55
C HIS A 165 -7.83 0.65 -13.35
N SER A 166 -7.33 0.93 -12.14
CA SER A 166 -6.80 2.25 -11.81
C SER A 166 -5.48 2.53 -12.52
N THR A 167 -5.25 3.81 -12.83
CA THR A 167 -4.00 4.30 -13.43
C THR A 167 -3.24 5.18 -12.45
N LEU A 168 -1.95 4.89 -12.24
CA LEU A 168 -1.05 5.70 -11.43
C LEU A 168 0.16 6.14 -12.25
N VAL A 169 0.44 7.45 -12.27
CA VAL A 169 1.66 8.02 -12.87
C VAL A 169 2.36 8.91 -11.86
N LEU A 170 3.60 8.55 -11.49
CA LEU A 170 4.50 9.41 -10.71
C LEU A 170 5.70 9.79 -11.56
N GLU A 171 5.96 11.08 -11.69
CA GLU A 171 7.01 11.61 -12.56
C GLU A 171 7.85 12.68 -11.87
N ASP A 172 9.17 12.57 -11.94
CA ASP A 172 10.12 13.51 -11.32
C ASP A 172 9.90 13.68 -9.80
N ILE A 173 9.76 12.55 -9.09
CA ILE A 173 9.44 12.51 -7.65
C ILE A 173 10.64 11.99 -6.84
N GLY A 174 11.05 12.76 -5.82
CA GLY A 174 12.20 12.46 -4.97
C GLY A 174 11.94 11.41 -3.87
N HIS A 175 10.69 11.17 -3.52
CA HIS A 175 10.32 10.22 -2.47
C HIS A 175 8.90 9.69 -2.72
N ILE A 176 8.77 8.43 -3.10
CA ILE A 176 7.47 7.81 -3.40
C ILE A 176 6.98 7.01 -2.20
N GLY A 177 7.88 6.31 -1.50
CA GLY A 177 7.49 5.38 -0.44
C GLY A 177 6.90 4.08 -0.98
N ASP A 178 5.88 3.58 -0.30
CA ASP A 178 5.26 2.28 -0.53
C ASP A 178 4.15 2.35 -1.56
N LEU A 179 4.01 1.28 -2.35
CA LEU A 179 2.72 0.98 -2.94
C LEU A 179 2.39 -0.51 -2.93
N LEU A 180 1.09 -0.78 -2.92
CA LEU A 180 0.49 -2.08 -3.15
C LEU A 180 -0.27 -2.04 -4.49
N VAL A 181 -0.07 -3.06 -5.31
CA VAL A 181 -0.64 -3.18 -6.65
C VAL A 181 -1.42 -4.48 -6.75
N ASP A 182 -2.67 -4.40 -7.18
CA ASP A 182 -3.55 -5.57 -7.35
C ASP A 182 -4.44 -5.39 -8.59
N ASP A 183 -4.86 -6.52 -9.16
CA ASP A 183 -5.73 -6.65 -10.33
C ASP A 183 -5.19 -6.07 -11.63
N SER A 184 -5.91 -5.18 -12.32
CA SER A 184 -5.72 -4.82 -13.73
C SER A 184 -5.16 -3.41 -13.92
N CYS A 185 -4.28 -3.00 -13.01
CA CYS A 185 -3.76 -1.63 -12.92
C CYS A 185 -2.69 -1.31 -13.96
N GLU A 186 -2.56 -0.03 -14.34
CA GLU A 186 -1.42 0.49 -15.13
C GLU A 186 -0.65 1.54 -14.31
N ILE A 187 0.63 1.27 -14.06
CA ILE A 187 1.45 2.03 -13.11
C ILE A 187 2.76 2.45 -13.75
N HIS A 188 3.07 3.74 -13.70
CA HIS A 188 4.30 4.29 -14.26
C HIS A 188 5.06 5.13 -13.23
N PHE A 189 6.32 4.77 -13.01
CA PHE A 189 7.31 5.54 -12.27
C PHE A 189 8.36 6.08 -13.24
N LEU A 190 8.41 7.39 -13.41
CA LEU A 190 9.25 8.05 -14.41
C LEU A 190 10.21 9.02 -13.73
N ARG A 191 11.52 8.74 -13.79
CA ARG A 191 12.56 9.62 -13.21
C ARG A 191 12.35 9.87 -11.72
N CYS A 192 12.17 8.79 -10.97
CA CYS A 192 11.92 8.83 -9.54
C CYS A 192 13.19 8.52 -8.74
N ASP A 193 13.19 8.84 -7.45
CA ASP A 193 14.38 8.61 -6.62
C ASP A 193 14.25 7.39 -5.71
N THR A 194 13.28 7.35 -4.79
CA THR A 194 13.10 6.24 -3.84
C THR A 194 11.69 5.64 -3.94
N LEU A 195 11.60 4.34 -4.23
CA LEU A 195 10.37 3.57 -4.46
C LEU A 195 10.41 2.23 -3.72
N MET A 196 9.28 1.79 -3.17
CA MET A 196 9.10 0.45 -2.59
C MET A 196 7.79 -0.19 -3.11
N PRO A 197 7.82 -0.90 -4.24
CA PRO A 197 6.64 -1.57 -4.78
C PRO A 197 6.47 -2.93 -4.12
N TRP A 198 5.26 -3.22 -3.64
CA TRP A 198 4.78 -4.53 -3.26
C TRP A 198 3.99 -5.13 -4.43
N PHE A 199 4.64 -5.99 -5.20
CA PHE A 199 4.01 -6.72 -6.30
C PHE A 199 3.19 -7.89 -5.75
N GLU A 200 1.90 -7.92 -6.02
CA GLU A 200 1.03 -9.03 -5.62
C GLU A 200 1.14 -10.22 -6.58
N ALA A 201 1.28 -11.42 -6.03
CA ALA A 201 1.20 -12.69 -6.73
C ALA A 201 -0.13 -13.38 -6.36
N PRO A 202 -1.22 -13.16 -7.12
CA PRO A 202 -2.54 -13.70 -6.82
C PRO A 202 -2.63 -15.22 -7.06
N ASP A 203 -3.76 -15.81 -6.70
CA ASP A 203 -4.06 -17.23 -6.94
C ASP A 203 -3.91 -17.58 -8.43
N GLY A 204 -3.20 -18.67 -8.72
CA GLY A 204 -2.93 -19.13 -10.08
C GLY A 204 -1.81 -18.40 -10.82
N SER A 205 -1.26 -17.31 -10.27
CA SER A 205 -0.14 -16.59 -10.89
C SER A 205 1.15 -17.41 -10.87
N VAL A 206 1.99 -17.20 -11.88
CA VAL A 206 3.33 -17.80 -12.02
C VAL A 206 4.34 -16.70 -12.24
N ILE A 207 5.35 -16.63 -11.37
CA ILE A 207 6.44 -15.64 -11.44
C ILE A 207 7.77 -16.38 -11.30
N ASP A 208 8.65 -16.29 -12.30
CA ASP A 208 10.07 -16.65 -12.21
C ASP A 208 10.87 -15.42 -12.64
N ILE A 209 11.43 -14.70 -11.66
CA ILE A 209 11.95 -13.35 -11.87
C ILE A 209 13.33 -13.14 -11.26
N GLN A 210 14.09 -12.27 -11.92
CA GLN A 210 15.25 -11.60 -11.34
C GLN A 210 14.99 -10.10 -11.32
N PHE A 211 14.92 -9.51 -10.13
CA PHE A 211 14.83 -8.06 -10.00
C PHE A 211 16.18 -7.40 -10.32
N PRO A 212 16.18 -6.17 -10.87
CA PRO A 212 17.39 -5.35 -10.99
C PRO A 212 18.01 -5.03 -9.63
N GLU A 213 19.27 -4.58 -9.64
CA GLU A 213 19.93 -4.05 -8.45
C GLU A 213 19.14 -2.87 -7.84
N VAL A 214 19.09 -2.80 -6.51
CA VAL A 214 18.27 -1.82 -5.78
C VAL A 214 18.79 -0.38 -5.92
N ASP A 215 20.07 -0.19 -6.23
CA ASP A 215 20.78 1.11 -6.22
C ASP A 215 20.69 1.91 -7.54
N SER A 216 20.15 1.32 -8.61
CA SER A 216 19.82 2.04 -9.83
C SER A 216 19.04 1.15 -10.80
N VAL A 217 17.87 1.64 -11.22
CA VAL A 217 17.01 0.98 -12.21
C VAL A 217 16.90 1.89 -13.43
N ALA A 218 17.52 1.50 -14.53
CA ALA A 218 17.39 2.25 -15.79
C ALA A 218 15.99 2.04 -16.40
N HIS A 219 15.56 0.79 -16.48
CA HIS A 219 14.24 0.41 -16.95
C HIS A 219 13.90 -0.98 -16.40
N PHE A 220 12.66 -1.16 -15.95
CA PHE A 220 12.10 -2.43 -15.51
C PHE A 220 10.60 -2.46 -15.77
N GLU A 221 10.09 -3.60 -16.20
CA GLU A 221 8.67 -3.84 -16.40
C GLU A 221 8.27 -5.14 -15.67
N PHE A 222 7.12 -5.10 -15.00
CA PHE A 222 6.48 -6.23 -14.35
C PHE A 222 5.05 -6.32 -14.90
N SER A 223 4.81 -7.26 -15.80
CA SER A 223 3.54 -7.46 -16.52
C SER A 223 3.44 -8.88 -17.05
N ASP A 224 2.23 -9.33 -17.41
CA ASP A 224 1.98 -10.62 -18.08
C ASP A 224 2.63 -10.71 -19.49
N ASP A 225 3.12 -9.59 -20.04
CA ASP A 225 3.86 -9.56 -21.30
C ASP A 225 5.34 -9.94 -21.14
N ILE A 226 5.83 -10.10 -19.90
CA ILE A 226 7.22 -10.44 -19.59
C ILE A 226 7.38 -11.95 -19.40
N ASP A 227 8.33 -12.54 -20.14
CA ASP A 227 8.68 -13.96 -19.99
C ASP A 227 8.94 -14.34 -18.52
N GLY A 228 8.20 -15.34 -18.04
CA GLY A 228 8.29 -15.81 -16.66
C GLY A 228 7.28 -15.18 -15.70
N ILE A 229 6.47 -14.23 -16.15
CA ILE A 229 5.39 -13.62 -15.36
C ILE A 229 4.06 -13.92 -16.07
N ASP A 230 3.11 -14.50 -15.36
CA ASP A 230 1.78 -14.83 -15.88
C ASP A 230 0.73 -14.79 -14.76
N GLY A 231 -0.49 -14.38 -15.11
CA GLY A 231 -1.66 -14.35 -14.25
C GLY A 231 -1.64 -13.27 -13.16
N ILE A 232 -0.84 -12.21 -13.30
CA ILE A 232 -0.82 -11.10 -12.33
C ILE A 232 -1.87 -10.03 -12.63
N GLY A 233 -2.28 -9.86 -13.89
CA GLY A 233 -3.34 -8.93 -14.31
C GLY A 233 -2.91 -7.47 -14.49
N TYR A 234 -1.88 -7.00 -13.80
CA TYR A 234 -1.46 -5.59 -13.82
C TYR A 234 -0.13 -5.38 -14.55
N ARG A 235 0.18 -4.11 -14.78
CA ARG A 235 1.43 -3.65 -15.37
C ARG A 235 2.07 -2.53 -14.56
N VAL A 236 3.33 -2.76 -14.19
CA VAL A 236 4.18 -1.75 -13.56
C VAL A 236 5.40 -1.47 -14.41
N VAL A 237 5.63 -0.20 -14.73
CA VAL A 237 6.82 0.28 -15.44
C VAL A 237 7.61 1.21 -14.54
N VAL A 238 8.87 0.87 -14.30
CA VAL A 238 9.86 1.73 -13.64
C VAL A 238 10.86 2.18 -14.70
N ASP A 239 10.88 3.47 -15.02
CA ASP A 239 11.84 4.09 -15.91
C ASP A 239 12.66 5.12 -15.14
N SER A 240 13.97 4.87 -15.04
CA SER A 240 14.94 5.74 -14.40
C SER A 240 14.62 5.98 -12.91
N CYS A 241 14.92 5.00 -12.05
CA CYS A 241 14.81 5.12 -10.60
C CYS A 241 16.18 5.02 -9.93
N ARG A 242 16.48 5.91 -8.96
CA ARG A 242 17.74 5.82 -8.19
C ARG A 242 17.72 4.63 -7.23
N GLN A 243 16.60 4.37 -6.56
CA GLN A 243 16.55 3.41 -5.47
C GLN A 243 15.21 2.71 -5.45
N CYS A 244 15.22 1.40 -5.73
CA CYS A 244 14.01 0.59 -5.79
C CYS A 244 14.10 -0.60 -4.83
N TRP A 245 13.30 -0.53 -3.76
CA TRP A 245 13.19 -1.54 -2.72
C TRP A 245 12.15 -2.58 -3.11
N TRP A 246 12.55 -3.50 -3.98
CA TRP A 246 11.67 -4.54 -4.49
C TRP A 246 11.02 -5.33 -3.38
N SER A 247 9.70 -5.47 -3.44
CA SER A 247 8.95 -6.27 -2.48
C SER A 247 7.88 -7.09 -3.18
N LEU A 248 7.55 -8.23 -2.59
CA LEU A 248 6.55 -9.16 -3.10
C LEU A 248 5.53 -9.47 -2.02
N GLU A 249 4.29 -9.63 -2.43
CA GLU A 249 3.20 -10.11 -1.60
C GLU A 249 2.55 -11.33 -2.26
N THR A 250 2.55 -12.47 -1.57
CA THR A 250 2.13 -13.74 -2.18
C THR A 250 0.81 -14.24 -1.60
N PHE A 251 -0.05 -14.79 -2.45
CA PHE A 251 -1.34 -15.39 -2.08
C PHE A 251 -1.40 -16.90 -2.36
N THR A 252 -2.37 -17.57 -1.72
CA THR A 252 -2.61 -19.01 -1.85
C THR A 252 -2.75 -19.37 -3.33
N GLY A 253 -2.11 -20.45 -3.76
CA GLY A 253 -2.20 -20.97 -5.13
C GLY A 253 -1.21 -20.40 -6.14
N CYS A 254 -0.39 -19.40 -5.79
CA CYS A 254 0.63 -18.87 -6.70
C CYS A 254 1.84 -19.82 -6.86
N SER A 255 2.71 -19.54 -7.83
CA SER A 255 4.02 -20.18 -7.98
C SER A 255 5.08 -19.13 -8.26
N VAL A 256 5.87 -18.77 -7.26
CA VAL A 256 6.86 -17.69 -7.32
C VAL A 256 8.27 -18.23 -7.09
N VAL A 257 9.20 -17.85 -7.97
CA VAL A 257 10.63 -18.06 -7.83
C VAL A 257 11.36 -16.75 -8.04
N VAL A 258 12.11 -16.30 -7.03
CA VAL A 258 12.93 -15.08 -7.12
C VAL A 258 14.40 -15.46 -7.16
N ARG A 259 15.10 -15.05 -8.22
CA ARG A 259 16.48 -15.45 -8.50
C ARG A 259 17.44 -14.27 -8.48
N ASN A 260 18.65 -14.49 -7.95
CA ASN A 260 19.79 -13.57 -8.05
C ASN A 260 19.41 -12.11 -7.75
N SER A 261 18.60 -11.90 -6.72
CA SER A 261 18.01 -10.59 -6.41
C SER A 261 18.36 -10.16 -5.00
N GLU A 262 18.23 -8.86 -4.75
CA GLU A 262 18.06 -8.32 -3.41
C GLU A 262 16.62 -7.79 -3.31
N ILE A 263 15.82 -8.38 -2.43
CA ILE A 263 14.46 -7.90 -2.16
C ILE A 263 14.38 -7.36 -0.74
N HIS A 264 13.72 -6.23 -0.61
CA HIS A 264 13.50 -5.59 0.67
C HIS A 264 12.37 -6.33 1.42
N GLY A 265 11.24 -6.58 0.79
CA GLY A 265 10.11 -7.25 1.44
C GLY A 265 9.66 -8.56 0.80
N SER A 266 9.45 -9.58 1.63
CA SER A 266 8.69 -10.78 1.29
C SER A 266 7.49 -10.91 2.23
N CYS A 267 6.30 -10.61 1.72
CA CYS A 267 5.05 -10.75 2.43
C CYS A 267 4.33 -12.04 2.02
N VAL A 268 3.89 -12.83 3.00
CA VAL A 268 3.13 -14.07 2.78
C VAL A 268 1.76 -13.93 3.41
N ARG A 269 0.72 -13.97 2.57
CA ARG A 269 -0.68 -13.93 2.99
C ARG A 269 -1.29 -15.32 2.98
N PHE A 270 -1.80 -15.73 4.13
CA PHE A 270 -2.47 -17.01 4.30
C PHE A 270 -3.98 -16.78 4.33
N ARG A 271 -4.68 -17.16 3.26
CA ARG A 271 -6.15 -17.06 3.18
C ARG A 271 -6.79 -18.44 3.40
N GLY A 272 -8.05 -18.46 3.82
CA GLY A 272 -8.83 -19.68 4.03
C GLY A 272 -8.74 -20.25 5.45
N ASP A 273 -8.80 -21.58 5.54
CA ASP A 273 -9.08 -22.31 6.78
C ASP A 273 -7.95 -23.30 7.15
N ASP A 274 -6.77 -23.15 6.53
CA ASP A 274 -5.67 -24.08 6.69
C ASP A 274 -4.92 -23.91 8.02
N THR A 275 -4.20 -24.96 8.41
CA THR A 275 -3.21 -24.91 9.49
C THR A 275 -1.81 -24.93 8.89
N ILE A 276 -1.05 -23.85 9.12
CA ILE A 276 0.25 -23.63 8.50
C ILE A 276 1.30 -23.48 9.59
N SER A 277 2.48 -24.07 9.35
CA SER A 277 3.61 -24.01 10.28
C SER A 277 4.87 -23.57 9.55
N VAL A 278 5.50 -22.50 10.01
CA VAL A 278 6.78 -21.98 9.47
C VAL A 278 7.81 -21.91 10.59
N SER A 279 9.06 -22.25 10.29
CA SER A 279 10.16 -22.09 11.23
C SER A 279 11.49 -21.81 10.56
N GLY A 280 12.40 -21.16 11.29
CA GLY A 280 13.79 -20.95 10.88
C GLY A 280 13.97 -20.01 9.68
N ILE A 281 13.06 -19.05 9.49
CA ILE A 281 13.17 -18.00 8.47
C ILE A 281 13.51 -16.68 9.17
N PHE A 282 14.54 -15.98 8.69
CA PHE A 282 15.08 -14.80 9.36
C PHE A 282 15.18 -13.61 8.40
N ASN A 283 14.89 -12.41 8.93
CA ASN A 283 15.23 -11.14 8.29
C ASN A 283 16.75 -11.03 8.05
N TYR A 284 17.12 -10.24 7.05
CA TYR A 284 18.50 -9.90 6.69
C TYR A 284 19.37 -11.12 6.35
N GLU A 285 18.78 -12.09 5.66
CA GLU A 285 19.45 -13.35 5.32
C GLU A 285 19.59 -13.54 3.81
N PHE A 286 20.74 -14.10 3.42
CA PHE A 286 20.97 -14.59 2.06
C PHE A 286 20.54 -16.05 1.95
N HIS A 287 19.71 -16.35 0.98
CA HIS A 287 19.24 -17.70 0.68
C HIS A 287 19.84 -18.19 -0.63
N SER A 288 20.63 -19.26 -0.56
CA SER A 288 21.16 -19.91 -1.78
C SER A 288 20.05 -20.64 -2.55
N ASP A 289 19.12 -21.26 -1.81
CA ASP A 289 17.99 -22.03 -2.32
C ASP A 289 17.00 -22.29 -1.16
N LEU A 290 16.19 -21.29 -0.83
CA LEU A 290 15.14 -21.40 0.19
C LEU A 290 13.81 -21.67 -0.50
N ILE A 291 13.22 -22.84 -0.23
CA ILE A 291 11.80 -23.08 -0.47
C ILE A 291 11.06 -22.80 0.83
N VAL A 292 10.17 -21.81 0.82
CA VAL A 292 9.35 -21.46 1.99
C VAL A 292 8.38 -22.62 2.25
N PRO A 293 8.30 -23.15 3.49
CA PRO A 293 7.58 -24.39 3.78
C PRO A 293 6.06 -24.17 3.90
N VAL A 294 5.44 -23.65 2.85
CA VAL A 294 4.00 -23.41 2.74
C VAL A 294 3.35 -24.48 1.85
N PRO A 295 2.21 -25.07 2.25
CA PRO A 295 1.64 -26.22 1.55
C PRO A 295 0.77 -25.84 0.34
N ASP A 296 0.39 -24.57 0.22
CA ASP A 296 -0.68 -24.09 -0.64
C ASP A 296 -0.19 -23.32 -1.88
N ARG A 297 1.14 -23.18 -2.05
CA ARG A 297 1.78 -22.48 -3.16
C ARG A 297 3.24 -22.90 -3.29
N HIS A 298 3.89 -22.57 -4.40
CA HIS A 298 5.35 -22.65 -4.51
C HIS A 298 5.94 -21.26 -4.27
N LEU A 299 6.84 -21.12 -3.31
CA LEU A 299 7.57 -19.88 -3.04
C LEU A 299 9.04 -20.19 -2.77
N GLU A 300 9.89 -19.79 -3.70
CA GLU A 300 11.31 -20.13 -3.72
C GLU A 300 12.20 -18.90 -3.94
N TYR A 301 13.31 -18.86 -3.20
CA TYR A 301 14.32 -17.81 -3.27
C TYR A 301 15.69 -18.43 -3.57
N VAL A 302 16.24 -18.16 -4.76
CA VAL A 302 17.49 -18.76 -5.25
C VAL A 302 18.56 -17.70 -5.44
N ASN A 303 19.65 -17.79 -4.66
CA ASN A 303 20.69 -16.77 -4.57
C ASN A 303 20.13 -15.37 -4.32
N THR A 304 19.18 -15.27 -3.40
CA THR A 304 18.44 -14.04 -3.14
C THR A 304 18.63 -13.60 -1.69
N TYR A 305 18.88 -12.31 -1.49
CA TYR A 305 18.89 -11.70 -0.16
C TYR A 305 17.52 -11.12 0.16
N VAL A 306 16.99 -11.42 1.35
CA VAL A 306 15.69 -10.91 1.81
C VAL A 306 15.92 -10.07 3.06
N TRP A 307 15.57 -8.79 3.01
CA TRP A 307 15.73 -7.91 4.17
C TRP A 307 14.70 -8.19 5.25
N TRP A 308 13.42 -8.28 4.90
CA TRP A 308 12.38 -8.58 5.88
C TRP A 308 11.26 -9.48 5.37
N TRP A 309 10.73 -10.26 6.31
CA TRP A 309 9.58 -11.11 6.14
C TRP A 309 8.36 -10.52 6.85
N ASN A 310 7.23 -10.50 6.14
CA ASN A 310 5.93 -10.13 6.68
C ASN A 310 4.98 -11.32 6.62
N TRP A 311 4.23 -11.54 7.69
CA TRP A 311 3.32 -12.69 7.79
C TRP A 311 1.90 -12.22 8.09
N TYR A 312 0.96 -12.45 7.18
CA TYR A 312 -0.44 -12.10 7.41
C TYR A 312 -1.35 -13.32 7.35
N PRO A 313 -1.60 -13.96 8.51
CA PRO A 313 -2.69 -14.92 8.67
C PRO A 313 -4.05 -14.21 8.53
N LEU A 314 -4.88 -14.69 7.61
CA LEU A 314 -6.21 -14.15 7.32
C LEU A 314 -7.28 -15.24 7.51
N ASP A 315 -8.53 -14.83 7.39
CA ASP A 315 -9.72 -15.70 7.43
C ASP A 315 -9.76 -16.58 8.69
N ASN A 316 -9.80 -17.91 8.58
CA ASN A 316 -9.79 -18.83 9.71
C ASN A 316 -8.46 -19.59 9.84
N THR A 317 -7.38 -19.07 9.23
CA THR A 317 -6.07 -19.73 9.24
C THR A 317 -5.57 -19.91 10.67
N VAL A 318 -5.04 -21.10 10.97
CA VAL A 318 -4.26 -21.36 12.19
C VAL A 318 -2.77 -21.36 11.83
N PHE A 319 -2.05 -20.32 12.25
CA PHE A 319 -0.66 -20.11 11.89
C PHE A 319 0.28 -20.35 13.08
N PHE A 320 1.20 -21.30 12.94
CA PHE A 320 2.29 -21.53 13.88
C PHE A 320 3.57 -20.98 13.27
N ILE A 321 4.25 -20.07 13.96
CA ILE A 321 5.56 -19.56 13.57
C ILE A 321 6.54 -19.77 14.72
N ASP A 322 7.68 -20.42 14.43
CA ASP A 322 8.65 -20.76 15.46
C ASP A 322 10.09 -20.44 15.07
N SER A 323 10.85 -19.86 16.00
CA SER A 323 12.28 -19.63 15.80
C SER A 323 12.59 -18.83 14.53
N CYS A 324 11.78 -17.80 14.26
CA CYS A 324 11.92 -16.91 13.11
C CYS A 324 12.32 -15.49 13.52
N TRP A 325 12.80 -14.69 12.57
CA TRP A 325 12.95 -13.25 12.71
C TRP A 325 12.18 -12.56 11.59
N PHE A 326 11.19 -11.74 11.92
CA PHE A 326 10.29 -11.09 10.97
C PHE A 326 10.10 -9.59 11.26
N GLY A 327 9.72 -8.85 10.22
CA GLY A 327 9.52 -7.40 10.23
C GLY A 327 8.15 -6.97 10.73
N GLU A 328 7.11 -7.67 10.29
CA GLU A 328 5.73 -7.38 10.63
C GLU A 328 4.89 -8.67 10.65
N MET A 329 3.88 -8.72 11.53
CA MET A 329 2.87 -9.76 11.50
C MET A 329 1.50 -9.22 11.92
N ILE A 330 0.50 -9.44 11.08
CA ILE A 330 -0.88 -8.98 11.30
C ILE A 330 -1.84 -10.14 11.07
N GLY A 331 -2.41 -10.68 12.16
CA GLY A 331 -3.55 -11.58 12.08
C GLY A 331 -4.84 -10.79 11.84
N LYS A 332 -5.67 -11.19 10.87
CA LYS A 332 -6.97 -10.54 10.58
C LYS A 332 -8.13 -11.55 10.61
N ASN A 333 -9.36 -11.05 10.53
CA ASN A 333 -10.60 -11.83 10.48
C ASN A 333 -10.79 -12.73 11.71
N SER A 334 -10.72 -14.04 11.57
CA SER A 334 -10.85 -15.04 12.64
C SER A 334 -9.60 -15.92 12.77
N SER A 335 -8.47 -15.46 12.24
CA SER A 335 -7.22 -16.21 12.25
C SER A 335 -6.68 -16.38 13.66
N THR A 336 -5.92 -17.47 13.88
CA THR A 336 -5.29 -17.76 15.17
C THR A 336 -3.80 -17.96 14.94
N THR A 337 -2.98 -17.14 15.57
CA THR A 337 -1.53 -17.17 15.44
C THR A 337 -0.85 -17.56 16.74
N TYR A 338 0.11 -18.49 16.65
CA TYR A 338 0.99 -18.89 17.74
C TYR A 338 2.45 -18.67 17.31
N ALA A 339 3.04 -17.59 17.80
CA ALA A 339 4.44 -17.24 17.56
C ALA A 339 5.29 -17.61 18.78
N THR A 340 6.23 -18.54 18.59
CA THR A 340 7.13 -19.00 19.66
C THR A 340 8.59 -18.78 19.30
N ARG A 341 9.42 -18.36 20.26
CA ARG A 341 10.88 -18.16 20.04
C ARG A 341 11.23 -17.24 18.87
N CYS A 342 10.34 -16.31 18.52
CA CYS A 342 10.54 -15.40 17.40
C CYS A 342 11.10 -14.05 17.83
N THR A 343 11.75 -13.37 16.90
CA THR A 343 12.10 -11.94 17.02
C THR A 343 11.23 -11.13 16.04
N HIS A 344 10.45 -10.19 16.57
CA HIS A 344 9.82 -9.14 15.79
C HIS A 344 10.69 -7.89 15.89
N ASP A 345 11.33 -7.43 14.81
CA ASP A 345 12.24 -6.28 14.87
C ASP A 345 11.60 -4.92 14.55
N GLY A 346 10.37 -4.90 14.04
CA GLY A 346 9.68 -3.67 13.65
C GLY A 346 10.21 -3.02 12.38
N ALA A 347 10.89 -3.76 11.51
CA ALA A 347 11.38 -3.21 10.23
C ALA A 347 10.24 -2.64 9.35
N THR A 348 9.04 -3.21 9.44
CA THR A 348 7.93 -2.93 8.50
C THR A 348 6.63 -2.43 9.11
N ILE A 349 6.47 -2.38 10.44
CA ILE A 349 5.57 -1.49 11.22
C ILE A 349 5.04 -2.19 12.49
N THR A 350 4.37 -3.36 12.39
CA THR A 350 3.57 -3.84 13.55
C THR A 350 3.57 -5.35 13.87
N LEU A 351 3.19 -5.64 15.11
CA LEU A 351 2.79 -6.96 15.57
C LEU A 351 1.38 -6.84 16.14
N ALA A 352 0.38 -7.27 15.37
CA ALA A 352 -1.02 -6.96 15.67
C ALA A 352 -1.99 -8.10 15.37
N ALA A 353 -3.14 -8.03 16.03
CA ALA A 353 -4.34 -8.79 15.70
C ALA A 353 -5.48 -7.81 15.43
N LYS A 354 -6.26 -8.04 14.38
CA LYS A 354 -7.41 -7.23 13.97
C LYS A 354 -8.69 -8.08 13.96
N ASP A 355 -9.83 -7.43 14.07
CA ASP A 355 -11.17 -8.02 14.01
C ASP A 355 -11.38 -9.02 15.16
N SER A 356 -11.57 -10.32 14.86
CA SER A 356 -11.67 -11.40 15.85
C SER A 356 -10.43 -12.30 15.88
N ALA A 357 -9.32 -11.87 15.29
CA ALA A 357 -8.10 -12.66 15.26
C ALA A 357 -7.47 -12.78 16.66
N PHE A 358 -6.78 -13.89 16.89
CA PHE A 358 -6.02 -14.15 18.10
C PHE A 358 -4.53 -14.27 17.78
N LEU A 359 -3.67 -13.71 18.64
CA LEU A 359 -2.23 -13.80 18.53
C LEU A 359 -1.63 -14.10 19.90
N SER A 360 -0.93 -15.23 20.02
CA SER A 360 -0.02 -15.52 21.13
C SER A 360 1.43 -15.31 20.69
N PHE A 361 2.19 -14.56 21.47
CA PHE A 361 3.62 -14.34 21.26
C PHE A 361 4.39 -14.74 22.53
N GLU A 362 5.08 -15.86 22.48
CA GLU A 362 5.68 -16.52 23.64
C GLU A 362 7.16 -16.81 23.43
N ALA A 363 7.95 -16.68 24.51
CA ALA A 363 9.39 -16.98 24.50
C ALA A 363 10.20 -16.27 23.39
N GLY A 364 9.70 -15.16 22.86
CA GLY A 364 10.33 -14.32 21.85
C GLY A 364 10.64 -12.91 22.36
N SER A 365 11.05 -12.03 21.44
CA SER A 365 11.29 -10.61 21.71
C SER A 365 10.68 -9.73 20.61
N SER A 366 9.96 -8.67 21.01
CA SER A 366 9.60 -7.56 20.12
C SER A 366 10.55 -6.39 20.38
N LEU A 367 11.19 -5.88 19.33
CA LEU A 367 12.10 -4.72 19.37
C LEU A 367 11.47 -3.45 18.79
N ALA A 368 10.29 -3.58 18.18
CA ALA A 368 9.44 -2.47 17.75
C ALA A 368 8.94 -1.66 18.94
#